data_AF-A0A662NXC9-F1
#
_entry.id   AF-A0A662NXC9-F1
#
_cell.length_a   1.000
_cell.length_b   1.000
_cell.length_c   1.000
_cell.angle_alpha   90.00
_cell.angle_beta   90.00
_cell.angle_gamma   90.00
#
_symmetry.space_group_name_H-M   'P 1'
#
loop_
_entity.id
_entity.type
_entity.pdbx_description
1 polymer ?
#
loop_
_entity_poly.entity_id
_entity_poly.type
_entity_poly.pdbx_seq_one_letter_code
_entity_poly.pdbx_strand_id
1 'polypeptide(L)'
;MEIEESHIKLAVELIKRGWEERKIRRELPRDTADEIIEIARARIKARDKFSRDDLWMDLSGLRYSTHEVVARYRAERLRPKSIADVSCGIGIQLIFFARYAEKAYAVDIDERKLFYAMKNAEKYGVKDKITFINGDSLKNENVDRIDADIIFSDPARPPEMPERRLEDLLPSPVQIYEAYRHKTDAFIFDLPPQIRREKIPWKGEFEYIDLYG
;
A
#
# COMPACT_ATOMS: atom_id res chain seq x y z
N MET A 1 -4.44 -9.15 18.05
CA MET A 1 -4.41 -8.07 19.06
C MET A 1 -5.36 -6.98 18.62
N GLU A 2 -6.28 -6.54 19.48
CA GLU A 2 -7.27 -5.53 19.10
C GLU A 2 -6.76 -4.15 19.51
N ILE A 3 -6.48 -3.31 18.51
CA ILE A 3 -6.11 -1.91 18.72
C ILE A 3 -7.37 -1.08 18.54
N GLU A 4 -7.73 -0.30 19.56
CA GLU A 4 -8.87 0.60 19.47
C GLU A 4 -8.47 1.98 18.92
N GLU A 5 -9.37 2.56 18.14
CA GLU A 5 -9.24 3.91 17.57
C GLU A 5 -9.15 5.00 18.67
N SER A 6 -9.77 4.78 19.83
CA SER A 6 -9.72 5.64 21.03
C SER A 6 -8.27 5.84 21.52
N HIS A 7 -7.50 4.76 21.60
CA HIS A 7 -6.10 4.79 22.03
C HIS A 7 -5.20 5.54 21.04
N ILE A 8 -5.43 5.40 19.74
CA ILE A 8 -4.68 6.15 18.71
C ILE A 8 -4.97 7.64 18.82
N LYS A 9 -6.23 8.03 19.00
CA LYS A 9 -6.61 9.44 19.20
C LYS A 9 -5.96 10.04 20.45
N LEU A 10 -5.97 9.29 21.55
CA LEU A 10 -5.28 9.70 22.78
C LEU A 10 -3.78 9.89 22.53
N ALA A 11 -3.12 8.94 21.87
CA ALA A 11 -1.70 9.07 21.54
C ALA A 11 -1.40 10.28 20.64
N VAL A 12 -2.23 10.55 19.62
CA VAL A 12 -2.10 11.75 18.77
C VAL A 12 -2.19 13.02 19.61
N GLU A 13 -3.17 13.10 20.51
CA GLU A 13 -3.35 14.25 21.40
C GLU A 13 -2.15 14.47 22.33
N LEU A 14 -1.70 13.42 23.01
CA LEU A 14 -0.58 13.51 23.94
C LEU A 14 0.73 13.90 23.22
N ILE A 15 0.99 13.36 22.02
CA ILE A 15 2.14 13.76 21.20
C ILE A 15 2.06 15.24 20.83
N LYS A 16 0.90 15.73 20.38
CA LYS A 16 0.70 17.15 20.05
C LYS A 16 0.89 18.08 21.24
N ARG A 17 0.56 17.60 22.45
CA ARG A 17 0.81 18.31 23.73
C ARG A 17 2.28 18.26 24.18
N GLY A 18 3.17 17.62 23.43
CA GLY A 18 4.60 17.53 23.75
C GLY A 18 4.93 16.54 24.87
N TRP A 19 4.06 15.55 25.12
CA TRP A 19 4.35 14.53 26.14
C TRP A 19 5.53 13.65 25.73
N GLU A 20 6.35 13.29 26.71
CA GLU A 20 7.40 12.29 26.53
C GLU A 20 6.79 10.92 26.20
N GLU A 21 7.43 10.18 25.29
CA GLU A 21 6.96 8.87 24.85
C GLU A 21 6.78 7.88 26.02
N ARG A 22 7.65 7.93 27.03
CA ARG A 22 7.55 7.09 28.23
C ARG A 22 6.25 7.34 29.01
N LYS A 23 5.75 8.58 29.03
CA LYS A 23 4.48 8.93 29.68
C LYS A 23 3.30 8.44 28.84
N ILE A 24 3.36 8.68 27.52
CA ILE A 24 2.32 8.21 26.57
C ILE A 24 2.15 6.69 26.68
N ARG A 25 3.25 5.94 26.70
CA ARG A 25 3.24 4.47 26.79
C ARG A 25 2.56 3.94 28.07
N ARG A 26 2.53 4.71 29.15
CA ARG A 26 1.86 4.33 30.41
C ARG A 26 0.34 4.47 30.33
N GLU A 27 -0.16 5.31 29.44
CA GLU A 27 -1.60 5.56 29.21
C GLU A 27 -2.20 4.59 28.17
N LEU A 28 -1.39 3.69 27.61
CA LEU A 28 -1.79 2.79 26.52
C LEU A 28 -1.70 1.32 26.97
N PRO A 29 -2.47 0.41 26.34
CA PRO A 29 -2.33 -1.02 26.59
C PRO A 29 -0.92 -1.48 26.26
N ARG A 30 -0.28 -2.20 27.19
CA ARG A 30 1.16 -2.50 27.15
C ARG A 30 1.58 -3.18 25.85
N ASP A 31 0.80 -4.14 25.38
CA ASP A 31 1.16 -4.98 24.24
C ASP A 31 1.04 -4.25 22.89
N THR A 32 0.22 -3.19 22.82
CA THR A 32 -0.05 -2.45 21.58
C THR A 32 0.52 -1.02 21.61
N ALA A 33 1.17 -0.60 22.70
CA ALA A 33 1.56 0.79 22.90
C ALA A 33 2.51 1.31 21.80
N ASP A 34 3.51 0.52 21.41
CA ASP A 34 4.44 0.86 20.33
C ASP A 34 3.71 1.11 19.01
N GLU A 35 2.82 0.18 18.68
CA GLU A 35 2.03 0.19 17.47
C GLU A 35 1.11 1.42 17.39
N ILE A 36 0.44 1.72 18.50
CA ILE A 36 -0.44 2.89 18.64
C ILE A 36 0.35 4.19 18.48
N ILE A 37 1.51 4.30 19.14
CA ILE A 37 2.38 5.48 19.05
C ILE A 37 2.89 5.67 17.62
N GLU A 38 3.27 4.59 16.95
CA GLU A 38 3.75 4.62 15.57
C GLU A 38 2.65 5.09 14.60
N ILE A 39 1.41 4.60 14.77
CA ILE A 39 0.26 5.08 13.98
C ILE A 39 -0.03 6.55 14.26
N ALA A 40 0.00 6.96 15.52
CA ALA A 40 -0.24 8.35 15.90
C ALA A 40 0.80 9.30 15.27
N ARG A 41 2.08 8.90 15.28
CA ARG A 41 3.17 9.64 14.61
C ARG A 41 2.96 9.76 13.11
N ALA A 42 2.56 8.66 12.46
CA ALA A 42 2.29 8.66 11.03
C ALA A 42 1.10 9.59 10.68
N ARG A 43 -0.01 9.53 11.43
CA ARG A 43 -1.16 10.44 11.25
C ARG A 43 -0.76 11.91 11.40
N ILE A 44 0.06 12.26 12.38
CA ILE A 44 0.56 13.63 12.56
C ILE A 44 1.42 14.08 11.37
N LYS A 45 2.27 13.19 10.85
CA LYS A 45 3.17 13.51 9.72
C LYS A 45 2.51 13.47 8.35
N ALA A 46 1.31 12.89 8.23
CA ALA A 46 0.62 12.73 6.96
C ALA A 46 0.26 14.06 6.27
N ARG A 47 0.10 15.14 7.05
CA ARG A 47 -0.19 16.49 6.56
C ARG A 47 -1.34 16.48 5.53
N ASP A 48 -1.05 16.82 4.28
CA ASP A 48 -1.94 16.98 3.14
C ASP A 48 -1.95 15.78 2.19
N LYS A 49 -1.23 14.69 2.52
CA LYS A 49 -1.12 13.51 1.65
C LYS A 49 -2.46 12.80 1.40
N PHE A 50 -3.37 12.90 2.37
CA PHE A 50 -4.68 12.26 2.36
C PHE A 50 -5.78 13.25 2.74
N SER A 51 -6.99 13.01 2.27
CA SER A 51 -8.21 13.74 2.65
C SER A 51 -8.73 13.35 4.03
N ARG A 52 -8.12 12.35 4.67
CA ARG A 52 -8.51 11.80 5.98
C ARG A 52 -7.32 11.76 6.92
N ASP A 53 -7.59 11.94 8.21
CA ASP A 53 -6.61 11.89 9.30
C ASP A 53 -6.71 10.62 10.16
N ASP A 54 -7.66 9.72 9.85
CA ASP A 54 -7.97 8.51 10.61
C ASP A 54 -7.47 7.21 9.94
N LEU A 55 -6.48 7.33 9.06
CA LEU A 55 -5.88 6.19 8.36
C LEU A 55 -4.92 5.40 9.27
N TRP A 56 -4.89 4.09 9.06
CA TRP A 56 -4.01 3.13 9.69
C TRP A 56 -2.74 3.01 8.86
N MET A 57 -1.62 3.40 9.45
CA MET A 57 -0.30 3.42 8.81
C MET A 57 0.78 3.63 9.86
N ASP A 58 1.94 3.05 9.64
CA ASP A 58 3.18 3.40 10.33
C ASP A 58 3.99 4.42 9.53
N LEU A 59 5.15 4.86 10.04
CA LEU A 59 5.97 5.85 9.33
C LEU A 59 6.48 5.34 7.98
N SER A 60 6.72 4.03 7.86
CA SER A 60 7.11 3.40 6.59
C SER A 60 5.96 3.42 5.59
N GLY A 61 4.76 3.00 6.00
CA GLY A 61 3.56 3.03 5.16
C GLY A 61 3.20 4.45 4.74
N LEU A 62 3.35 5.44 5.61
CA LEU A 62 3.20 6.84 5.24
C LEU A 62 4.23 7.24 4.18
N ARG A 63 5.50 6.86 4.33
CA ARG A 63 6.56 7.24 3.37
C ARG A 63 6.29 6.69 1.98
N TYR A 64 5.96 5.41 1.87
CA TYR A 64 5.87 4.70 0.58
C TYR A 64 4.48 4.70 -0.05
N SER A 65 3.42 4.98 0.71
CA SER A 65 2.07 5.05 0.15
C SER A 65 1.96 6.03 -1.02
N THR A 66 1.13 5.70 -1.98
CA THR A 66 0.73 6.63 -3.03
C THR A 66 0.00 7.82 -2.43
N HIS A 67 0.29 9.03 -2.92
CA HIS A 67 -0.49 10.21 -2.55
C HIS A 67 -1.93 10.06 -3.03
N GLU A 68 -2.91 10.48 -2.23
CA GLU A 68 -4.32 10.26 -2.54
C GLU A 68 -4.75 10.80 -3.91
N VAL A 69 -4.27 12.00 -4.28
CA VAL A 69 -4.59 12.63 -5.57
C VAL A 69 -4.11 11.77 -6.74
N VAL A 70 -2.91 11.20 -6.64
CA VAL A 70 -2.36 10.28 -7.65
C VAL A 70 -3.15 8.98 -7.69
N ALA A 71 -3.46 8.40 -6.53
CA ALA A 71 -4.24 7.17 -6.45
C ALA A 71 -5.62 7.33 -7.10
N ARG A 72 -6.28 8.47 -6.84
CA ARG A 72 -7.56 8.83 -7.46
C ARG A 72 -7.45 8.98 -8.97
N TYR A 73 -6.46 9.74 -9.44
CA TYR A 73 -6.21 9.95 -10.87
C TYR A 73 -6.00 8.61 -11.60
N ARG A 74 -5.09 7.76 -11.10
CA ARG A 74 -4.81 6.44 -11.69
C ARG A 74 -6.06 5.57 -11.74
N ALA A 75 -6.88 5.59 -10.70
CA ALA A 75 -8.12 4.82 -10.65
C ALA A 75 -9.19 5.34 -11.62
N GLU A 76 -9.35 6.65 -11.75
CA GLU A 76 -10.30 7.28 -12.69
C GLU A 76 -9.90 7.07 -14.15
N ARG A 77 -8.59 7.05 -14.44
CA ARG A 77 -8.06 6.73 -15.76
C ARG A 77 -8.26 5.25 -16.11
N LEU A 78 -8.02 4.34 -15.16
CA LEU A 78 -8.05 2.90 -15.39
C LEU A 78 -9.45 2.30 -15.36
N ARG A 79 -10.28 2.69 -14.38
CA ARG A 79 -11.63 2.14 -14.07
C ARG A 79 -11.70 0.61 -14.21
N PRO A 80 -10.85 -0.13 -13.48
CA PRO A 80 -10.74 -1.58 -13.66
C PRO A 80 -12.04 -2.28 -13.28
N LYS A 81 -12.40 -3.36 -13.99
CA LYS A 81 -13.49 -4.26 -13.58
C LYS A 81 -13.05 -5.17 -12.43
N SER A 82 -11.85 -5.75 -12.54
CA SER A 82 -11.21 -6.51 -11.47
C SER A 82 -9.70 -6.24 -11.43
N ILE A 83 -9.11 -6.24 -10.23
CA ILE A 83 -7.70 -5.89 -10.03
C ILE A 83 -7.09 -6.58 -8.81
N ALA A 84 -5.84 -7.01 -8.91
CA ALA A 84 -5.05 -7.47 -7.78
C ALA A 84 -3.86 -6.54 -7.57
N ASP A 85 -3.71 -6.01 -6.35
CA ASP A 85 -2.48 -5.39 -5.90
C ASP A 85 -1.65 -6.43 -5.15
N VAL A 86 -0.59 -6.90 -5.79
CA VAL A 86 0.22 -8.04 -5.35
C VAL A 86 1.41 -7.65 -4.47
N SER A 87 1.42 -6.39 -4.02
CA SER A 87 2.39 -5.82 -3.08
C SER A 87 1.75 -4.60 -2.36
N CYS A 88 0.57 -4.81 -1.76
CA CYS A 88 -0.36 -3.70 -1.52
C CYS A 88 0.03 -2.70 -0.43
N GLY A 89 0.97 -3.06 0.45
CA GLY A 89 1.35 -2.25 1.60
C GLY A 89 0.13 -1.87 2.43
N ILE A 90 -0.03 -0.58 2.70
CA ILE A 90 -1.19 -0.05 3.44
C ILE A 90 -2.45 0.16 2.58
N GLY A 91 -2.43 -0.28 1.32
CA GLY A 91 -3.59 -0.42 0.45
C GLY A 91 -4.10 0.83 -0.26
N ILE A 92 -3.43 1.99 -0.14
CA ILE A 92 -3.98 3.27 -0.64
C ILE A 92 -4.32 3.19 -2.14
N GLN A 93 -3.39 2.76 -3.00
CA GLN A 93 -3.65 2.70 -4.43
C GLN A 93 -4.81 1.73 -4.77
N LEU A 94 -4.79 0.53 -4.20
CA LEU A 94 -5.85 -0.47 -4.36
C LEU A 94 -7.23 0.03 -3.93
N ILE A 95 -7.32 0.77 -2.81
CA ILE A 95 -8.58 1.33 -2.30
C ILE A 95 -9.24 2.23 -3.34
N PHE A 96 -8.48 3.03 -4.08
CA PHE A 96 -9.02 3.88 -5.13
C PHE A 96 -9.43 3.07 -6.37
N PHE A 97 -8.67 2.05 -6.75
CA PHE A 97 -9.09 1.12 -7.80
C PHE A 97 -10.40 0.39 -7.46
N ALA A 98 -10.54 -0.07 -6.20
CA ALA A 98 -11.71 -0.79 -5.71
C ALA A 98 -13.01 0.04 -5.72
N ARG A 99 -12.92 1.37 -5.85
CA ARG A 99 -14.11 2.22 -6.07
C ARG A 99 -14.81 1.88 -7.39
N TYR A 100 -14.03 1.54 -8.42
CA TYR A 100 -14.54 1.19 -9.75
C TYR A 100 -14.70 -0.32 -9.95
N ALA A 101 -13.84 -1.12 -9.31
CA ALA A 101 -13.86 -2.57 -9.46
C ALA A 101 -15.11 -3.22 -8.83
N GLU A 102 -15.53 -4.33 -9.44
CA GLU A 102 -16.48 -5.29 -8.88
C GLU A 102 -15.79 -6.20 -7.86
N LYS A 103 -14.52 -6.54 -8.12
CA LYS A 103 -13.71 -7.43 -7.28
C LYS A 103 -12.26 -6.98 -7.24
N ALA A 104 -11.66 -6.98 -6.05
CA ALA A 104 -10.29 -6.59 -5.84
C ALA A 104 -9.55 -7.56 -4.90
N TYR A 105 -8.23 -7.65 -5.03
CA TYR A 105 -7.39 -8.47 -4.15
C TYR A 105 -6.24 -7.63 -3.61
N ALA A 106 -6.02 -7.73 -2.30
CA ALA A 106 -4.89 -7.15 -1.60
C ALA A 106 -3.97 -8.29 -1.17
N VAL A 107 -2.75 -8.33 -1.68
CA VAL A 107 -1.73 -9.30 -1.24
C VAL A 107 -0.55 -8.57 -0.65
N ASP A 108 -0.14 -8.98 0.54
CA ASP A 108 1.10 -8.54 1.15
C ASP A 108 1.67 -9.64 2.05
N ILE A 109 3.00 -9.74 2.06
CA ILE A 109 3.71 -10.68 2.92
C ILE A 109 3.70 -10.20 4.38
N ASP A 110 3.64 -8.89 4.62
CA ASP A 110 3.58 -8.30 5.93
C ASP A 110 2.12 -8.24 6.41
N GLU A 111 1.79 -9.11 7.37
CA GLU A 111 0.45 -9.21 7.98
C GLU A 111 -0.01 -7.87 8.58
N ARG A 112 0.93 -7.09 9.14
CA ARG A 112 0.63 -5.79 9.74
C ARG A 112 0.20 -4.77 8.67
N LYS A 113 0.88 -4.75 7.52
CA LYS A 113 0.51 -3.89 6.39
C LYS A 113 -0.85 -4.28 5.83
N LEU A 114 -1.09 -5.57 5.66
CA LEU A 114 -2.38 -6.06 5.19
C LEU A 114 -3.51 -5.72 6.16
N PHE A 115 -3.27 -5.80 7.47
CA PHE A 115 -4.22 -5.36 8.49
C PHE A 115 -4.54 -3.86 8.36
N TYR A 116 -3.53 -3.01 8.14
CA TYR A 116 -3.75 -1.59 7.86
C TYR A 116 -4.55 -1.36 6.57
N ALA A 117 -4.22 -2.08 5.50
CA ALA A 117 -4.96 -2.01 4.24
C ALA A 117 -6.44 -2.34 4.43
N MET A 118 -6.75 -3.38 5.22
CA MET A 118 -8.12 -3.74 5.56
C MET A 118 -8.83 -2.62 6.35
N LYS A 119 -8.18 -2.07 7.39
CA LYS A 119 -8.75 -0.96 8.17
C LYS A 119 -8.95 0.29 7.33
N ASN A 120 -8.02 0.61 6.44
CA ASN A 120 -8.15 1.74 5.52
C ASN A 120 -9.29 1.52 4.52
N ALA A 121 -9.41 0.32 3.95
CA ALA A 121 -10.50 -0.02 3.06
C ALA A 121 -11.87 0.11 3.73
N GLU A 122 -11.97 -0.20 5.02
CA GLU A 122 -13.17 0.03 5.84
C GLU A 122 -13.50 1.53 5.93
N LYS A 123 -12.52 2.38 6.23
CA LYS A 123 -12.69 3.84 6.28
C LYS A 123 -13.17 4.42 4.95
N TYR A 124 -12.69 3.87 3.84
CA TYR A 124 -13.08 4.29 2.49
C TYR A 124 -14.33 3.58 1.94
N GLY A 125 -14.94 2.66 2.69
CA GLY A 125 -16.18 1.98 2.30
C GLY A 125 -16.05 1.00 1.13
N VAL A 126 -14.85 0.46 0.90
CA VAL A 126 -14.57 -0.49 -0.20
C VAL A 126 -14.12 -1.87 0.28
N LYS A 127 -14.05 -2.08 1.61
CA LYS A 127 -13.58 -3.35 2.22
C LYS A 127 -14.29 -4.58 1.65
N ASP A 128 -15.61 -4.52 1.48
CA ASP A 128 -16.42 -5.67 1.05
C ASP A 128 -16.13 -6.11 -0.40
N LYS A 129 -15.45 -5.27 -1.18
CA LYS A 129 -15.01 -5.59 -2.54
C LYS A 129 -13.62 -6.23 -2.59
N ILE A 130 -12.88 -6.23 -1.48
CA ILE A 130 -11.47 -6.60 -1.43
C ILE A 130 -11.30 -7.92 -0.69
N THR A 131 -10.68 -8.89 -1.34
CA THR A 131 -10.18 -10.11 -0.71
C THR A 131 -8.75 -9.87 -0.22
N PHE A 132 -8.51 -10.03 1.08
CA PHE A 132 -7.20 -9.83 1.70
C PHE A 132 -6.46 -11.17 1.82
N ILE A 133 -5.23 -11.23 1.30
CA ILE A 133 -4.40 -12.44 1.29
C ILE A 133 -3.06 -12.09 1.94
N ASN A 134 -2.79 -12.65 3.12
CA ASN A 134 -1.45 -12.56 3.69
C ASN A 134 -0.58 -13.68 3.12
N GLY A 135 0.52 -13.29 2.48
CA GLY A 135 1.44 -14.24 1.88
C GLY A 135 2.31 -13.63 0.80
N ASP A 136 3.31 -14.41 0.39
CA ASP A 136 4.17 -14.07 -0.74
C ASP A 136 3.38 -14.22 -2.05
N SER A 137 3.25 -13.12 -2.80
CA SER A 137 2.49 -13.07 -4.05
C SER A 137 3.13 -13.86 -5.19
N LEU A 138 4.36 -14.34 -5.05
CA LEU A 138 5.04 -15.20 -6.01
C LEU A 138 4.80 -16.70 -5.75
N LYS A 139 4.22 -17.08 -4.60
CA LYS A 139 3.89 -18.48 -4.33
C LYS A 139 2.64 -18.90 -5.10
N ASN A 140 2.71 -20.07 -5.74
CA ASN A 140 1.61 -20.66 -6.50
C ASN A 140 0.29 -20.68 -5.72
N GLU A 141 0.33 -21.03 -4.43
CA GLU A 141 -0.86 -21.05 -3.57
C GLU A 141 -1.59 -19.70 -3.48
N ASN A 142 -0.88 -18.57 -3.60
CA ASN A 142 -1.45 -17.23 -3.61
C ASN A 142 -1.81 -16.78 -5.03
N VAL A 143 -0.96 -17.10 -6.01
CA VAL A 143 -1.23 -16.85 -7.44
C VAL A 143 -2.55 -17.50 -7.86
N ASP A 144 -2.79 -18.75 -7.45
CA ASP A 144 -3.97 -19.54 -7.80
C ASP A 144 -5.26 -18.95 -7.21
N ARG A 145 -5.17 -18.27 -6.07
CA ARG A 145 -6.30 -17.61 -5.41
C ARG A 145 -6.72 -16.30 -6.09
N ILE A 146 -5.87 -15.75 -6.94
CA ILE A 146 -6.13 -14.49 -7.64
C ILE A 146 -6.76 -14.77 -9.00
N ASP A 147 -7.92 -14.16 -9.18
CA ASP A 147 -8.71 -14.14 -10.41
C ASP A 147 -9.10 -12.68 -10.67
N ALA A 148 -8.23 -11.97 -11.39
CA ALA A 148 -8.32 -10.55 -11.68
C ALA A 148 -7.77 -10.24 -13.08
N ASP A 149 -8.42 -9.32 -13.78
CA ASP A 149 -8.07 -8.90 -15.13
C ASP A 149 -6.77 -8.09 -15.16
N ILE A 150 -6.43 -7.40 -14.07
CA ILE A 150 -5.25 -6.52 -13.98
C ILE A 150 -4.41 -6.88 -12.76
N ILE A 151 -3.10 -7.03 -12.97
CA ILE A 151 -2.12 -7.15 -11.88
C ILE A 151 -1.38 -5.83 -11.71
N PHE A 152 -1.49 -5.24 -10.52
CA PHE A 152 -0.77 -4.05 -10.09
C PHE A 152 0.31 -4.42 -9.06
N SER A 153 1.50 -3.85 -9.19
CA SER A 153 2.55 -3.97 -8.18
C SER A 153 3.31 -2.66 -8.04
N ASP A 154 3.37 -2.14 -6.80
CA ASP A 154 4.29 -1.08 -6.37
C ASP A 154 5.35 -1.71 -5.48
N PRO A 155 6.44 -2.23 -6.06
CA PRO A 155 7.38 -3.02 -5.32
C PRO A 155 8.24 -2.15 -4.38
N ALA A 156 8.54 -2.72 -3.21
CA ALA A 156 9.46 -2.15 -2.25
C ALA A 156 10.86 -1.99 -2.87
N ARG A 157 11.56 -0.97 -2.39
CA ARG A 157 12.85 -0.53 -2.89
C ARG A 157 13.89 -0.74 -1.79
N PRO A 158 14.75 -1.76 -1.86
CA PRO A 158 15.88 -1.88 -0.94
C PRO A 158 16.76 -0.62 -1.00
N PRO A 159 17.41 -0.22 0.11
CA PRO A 159 18.29 0.93 0.12
C PRO A 159 19.51 0.78 -0.81
N GLU A 160 19.83 1.88 -1.49
CA GLU A 160 21.07 2.26 -2.20
C GLU A 160 21.78 1.19 -3.05
N MET A 161 21.31 1.04 -4.29
CA MET A 161 22.18 0.66 -5.41
C MET A 161 22.27 1.82 -6.42
N PRO A 162 23.45 2.07 -7.02
CA PRO A 162 23.67 3.17 -7.96
C PRO A 162 22.82 3.04 -9.24
N GLU A 163 22.39 1.83 -9.57
CA GLU A 163 21.50 1.56 -10.68
C GLU A 163 20.42 0.57 -10.26
N ARG A 164 19.14 0.98 -10.35
CA ARG A 164 18.01 0.12 -9.97
C ARG A 164 17.60 -0.73 -11.17
N ARG A 165 17.63 -2.05 -11.01
CA ARG A 165 17.09 -3.00 -11.99
C ARG A 165 15.77 -3.57 -11.48
N LEU A 166 14.97 -4.14 -12.39
CA LEU A 166 13.67 -4.71 -12.03
C LEU A 166 13.82 -5.93 -11.10
N GLU A 167 14.92 -6.65 -11.24
CA GLU A 167 15.28 -7.83 -10.45
C GLU A 167 15.58 -7.48 -8.98
N ASP A 168 15.95 -6.23 -8.70
CA ASP A 168 16.34 -5.78 -7.37
C ASP A 168 15.14 -5.21 -6.57
N LEU A 169 13.97 -5.10 -7.20
CA LEU A 169 12.73 -4.64 -6.56
C LEU A 169 12.01 -5.82 -5.88
N LEU A 170 11.25 -5.55 -4.81
CA LEU A 170 10.61 -6.59 -4.00
C LEU A 170 9.09 -6.38 -3.88
N PRO A 171 8.26 -7.24 -4.51
CA PRO A 171 8.64 -8.34 -5.40
C PRO A 171 9.19 -7.83 -6.74
N SER A 172 9.96 -8.65 -7.45
CA SER A 172 10.49 -8.22 -8.75
C SER A 172 9.37 -8.16 -9.79
N PRO A 173 9.22 -7.04 -10.54
CA PRO A 173 8.30 -6.98 -11.67
C PRO A 173 8.47 -8.11 -12.69
N VAL A 174 9.71 -8.58 -12.91
CA VAL A 174 9.98 -9.71 -13.82
C VAL A 174 9.38 -11.00 -13.27
N GLN A 175 9.56 -11.26 -11.97
CA GLN A 175 9.00 -12.44 -11.33
C GLN A 175 7.47 -12.38 -11.26
N ILE A 176 6.90 -11.20 -10.99
CA ILE A 176 5.45 -10.99 -11.00
C ILE A 176 4.90 -11.24 -12.40
N TYR A 177 5.53 -10.70 -13.44
CA TYR A 177 5.11 -10.96 -14.81
C TYR A 177 5.12 -12.48 -15.12
N GLU A 178 6.21 -13.19 -14.82
CA GLU A 178 6.27 -14.63 -15.08
C GLU A 178 5.26 -15.44 -14.26
N ALA A 179 5.00 -15.04 -13.01
CA ALA A 179 4.02 -15.71 -12.15
C ALA A 179 2.58 -15.53 -12.65
N TYR A 180 2.22 -14.38 -13.22
CA TYR A 180 0.82 -14.06 -13.54
C TYR A 180 0.49 -13.98 -15.04
N ARG A 181 1.46 -14.00 -15.95
CA ARG A 181 1.25 -13.89 -17.41
C ARG A 181 0.37 -14.97 -18.04
N HIS A 182 0.14 -16.08 -17.33
CA HIS A 182 -0.77 -17.13 -17.77
C HIS A 182 -2.23 -16.85 -17.40
N LYS A 183 -2.50 -15.84 -16.56
CA LYS A 183 -3.82 -15.41 -16.09
C LYS A 183 -4.31 -14.14 -16.79
N THR A 184 -3.41 -13.22 -17.11
CA THR A 184 -3.76 -11.96 -17.79
C THR A 184 -2.60 -11.42 -18.61
N ASP A 185 -2.93 -10.54 -19.57
CA ASP A 185 -1.98 -9.74 -20.36
C ASP A 185 -1.83 -8.30 -19.81
N ALA A 186 -2.60 -7.89 -18.79
CA ALA A 186 -2.62 -6.53 -18.28
C ALA A 186 -1.86 -6.38 -16.96
N PHE A 187 -0.75 -5.64 -17.02
CA PHE A 187 0.15 -5.37 -15.89
C PHE A 187 0.39 -3.88 -15.70
N ILE A 188 0.46 -3.45 -14.45
CA ILE A 188 0.85 -2.10 -14.06
C ILE A 188 1.92 -2.20 -12.99
N PHE A 189 3.09 -1.63 -13.26
CA PHE A 189 4.19 -1.55 -12.31
C PHE A 189 4.46 -0.11 -11.92
N ASP A 190 4.42 0.22 -10.63
CA ASP A 190 4.83 1.53 -10.12
C ASP A 190 6.33 1.54 -9.86
N LEU A 191 7.08 2.02 -10.85
CA LEU A 191 8.53 1.89 -10.87
C LEU A 191 9.24 3.16 -10.38
N PRO A 192 10.45 3.04 -9.80
CA PRO A 192 11.29 4.19 -9.54
C PRO A 192 11.53 5.01 -10.81
N PRO A 193 11.44 6.36 -10.76
CA PRO A 193 11.58 7.20 -11.94
C PRO A 193 12.98 7.14 -12.58
N GLN A 194 13.98 6.60 -11.87
CA GLN A 194 15.34 6.40 -12.37
C GLN A 194 15.48 5.22 -13.34
N ILE A 195 14.50 4.30 -13.39
CA ILE A 195 14.56 3.17 -14.32
C ILE A 195 14.26 3.69 -15.72
N ARG A 196 15.25 3.60 -16.61
CA ARG A 196 15.12 4.08 -17.98
C ARG A 196 14.25 3.14 -18.81
N ARG A 197 13.54 3.71 -19.79
CA ARG A 197 12.63 2.99 -20.69
C ARG A 197 13.30 1.81 -21.38
N GLU A 198 14.56 1.92 -21.77
CA GLU A 198 15.30 0.88 -22.50
C GLU A 198 15.51 -0.38 -21.66
N LYS A 199 15.39 -0.29 -20.33
CA LYS A 199 15.50 -1.41 -19.41
C LYS A 199 14.19 -2.16 -19.17
N ILE A 200 13.08 -1.65 -19.69
CA ILE A 200 11.77 -2.27 -19.51
C ILE A 200 11.49 -3.21 -20.68
N PRO A 201 11.43 -4.53 -20.45
CA PRO A 201 11.38 -5.53 -21.52
C PRO A 201 10.03 -5.58 -22.22
N TRP A 202 8.98 -5.05 -21.59
CA TRP A 202 7.62 -5.07 -22.11
C TRP A 202 7.31 -3.84 -22.98
N LYS A 203 6.41 -4.05 -23.95
CA LYS A 203 5.75 -2.95 -24.67
C LYS A 203 4.54 -2.51 -23.84
N GLY A 204 4.34 -1.20 -23.74
CA GLY A 204 3.27 -0.63 -22.94
C GLY A 204 3.38 0.89 -22.89
N GLU A 205 2.42 1.50 -22.21
CA GLU A 205 2.39 2.92 -21.94
C GLU A 205 3.27 3.27 -20.73
N PHE A 206 3.83 4.47 -20.73
CA PHE A 206 4.65 5.00 -19.65
C PHE A 206 4.11 6.35 -19.23
N GLU A 207 4.00 6.55 -17.93
CA GLU A 207 3.47 7.76 -17.35
C GLU A 207 4.38 8.22 -16.21
N TYR A 208 4.74 9.50 -16.24
CA TYR A 208 5.49 10.16 -15.19
C TYR A 208 4.56 11.15 -14.50
N ILE A 209 4.46 11.05 -13.17
CA ILE A 209 3.57 11.89 -12.37
C ILE A 209 4.43 12.70 -11.41
N ASP A 210 4.27 14.02 -11.49
CA ASP A 210 4.84 14.97 -10.55
C ASP A 210 3.70 15.74 -9.88
N LEU A 211 3.80 15.91 -8.57
CA LEU A 211 2.79 16.60 -7.75
C LEU A 211 3.15 18.05 -7.46
N TYR A 212 4.44 18.40 -7.50
CA TYR A 212 4.92 19.68 -6.98
C TYR A 212 5.86 20.44 -7.92
N GLY A 213 6.20 19.87 -9.08
CA GLY A 213 7.13 20.48 -10.03
C GLY A 213 8.57 20.47 -9.52
#